data_AF-R7SV25-F1
#
_entry.id   AF-R7SV25-F1
#
_cell.length_a   1.000
_cell.length_b   1.000
_cell.length_c   1.000
_cell.angle_alpha   90.00
_cell.angle_beta   90.00
_cell.angle_gamma   90.00
#
_symmetry.space_group_name_H-M   'P 1'
#
loop_
_entity.id
_entity.type
_entity.pdbx_description
1 polymer ?
#
loop_
_entity_poly.entity_id
_entity_poly.type
_entity_poly.pdbx_seq_one_letter_code
_entity_poly.pdbx_strand_id
1 'polypeptide(L)'
;KIREACRVAREAGYDYLWIDSCCINKTSSSELSESINSMYQWYGRSVECYAYLADVPPGEDPRSPKSKFRSSRWFERGWTLQELVSPSEVKFLLNDWNIIGTKHVLVDPVSEITGISDEALLHEKSLDEFSVAQRLSWAAKRETTRVEDRAYSLLGIFDINMPTLCGEGERAFRRLQEEILRRVPDQSIFAW
;
A
#
# COMPACT_ATOMS: atom_id res chain seq x y z
N LYS A 1 2.88 -11.62 -16.03
CA LYS A 1 2.57 -10.44 -15.19
C LYS A 1 2.92 -9.13 -15.91
N ILE A 2 4.19 -8.79 -16.15
CA ILE A 2 4.55 -7.49 -16.78
C ILE A 2 3.85 -7.26 -18.14
N ARG A 3 3.95 -8.21 -19.08
CA ARG A 3 3.30 -8.10 -20.41
C ARG A 3 1.81 -7.79 -20.32
N GLU A 4 1.15 -8.40 -19.35
CA GLU A 4 -0.29 -8.29 -19.18
C GLU A 4 -0.69 -7.00 -18.45
N ALA A 5 0.12 -6.56 -17.50
CA ALA A 5 -0.02 -5.23 -16.91
C ALA A 5 0.13 -4.13 -17.98
N CYS A 6 1.08 -4.27 -18.90
CA CYS A 6 1.21 -3.35 -20.05
C CYS A 6 -0.01 -3.42 -20.98
N ARG A 7 -0.59 -4.62 -21.20
CA ARG A 7 -1.81 -4.77 -22.00
C ARG A 7 -2.97 -4.01 -21.36
N VAL A 8 -3.23 -4.25 -20.07
CA VAL A 8 -4.31 -3.58 -19.31
C VAL A 8 -4.13 -2.06 -19.31
N ALA A 9 -2.93 -1.56 -19.02
CA ALA A 9 -2.66 -0.12 -19.02
C ALA A 9 -2.86 0.51 -20.41
N ARG A 10 -2.42 -0.16 -21.48
CA ARG A 10 -2.59 0.33 -22.85
C ARG A 10 -4.05 0.33 -23.29
N GLU A 11 -4.82 -0.69 -22.93
CA GLU A 11 -6.27 -0.74 -23.20
C GLU A 11 -7.03 0.36 -22.48
N ALA A 12 -6.54 0.79 -21.30
CA ALA A 12 -7.05 1.94 -20.58
C ALA A 12 -6.53 3.30 -21.12
N GLY A 13 -5.67 3.30 -22.15
CA GLY A 13 -5.19 4.51 -22.82
C GLY A 13 -3.90 5.10 -22.25
N TYR A 14 -3.15 4.35 -21.43
CA TYR A 14 -1.89 4.83 -20.83
C TYR A 14 -0.66 4.36 -21.60
N ASP A 15 0.26 5.29 -21.88
CA ASP A 15 1.54 5.02 -22.54
C ASP A 15 2.63 4.54 -21.58
N TYR A 16 2.53 4.92 -20.31
CA TYR A 16 3.52 4.63 -19.28
C TYR A 16 2.91 3.86 -18.12
N LEU A 17 3.68 2.91 -17.58
CA LEU A 17 3.35 2.14 -16.41
C LEU A 17 4.57 2.04 -15.51
N TRP A 18 4.39 2.33 -14.22
CA TRP A 18 5.43 2.15 -13.21
C TRP A 18 5.21 0.83 -12.46
N ILE A 19 6.28 0.07 -12.29
CA ILE A 19 6.30 -1.19 -11.54
C ILE A 19 7.58 -1.24 -10.72
N ASP A 20 7.48 -1.36 -9.40
CA ASP A 20 8.63 -1.34 -8.47
C ASP A 20 9.78 -2.27 -8.88
N SER A 21 9.45 -3.47 -9.36
CA SER A 21 10.41 -4.49 -9.77
C SER A 21 11.10 -4.21 -11.10
N CYS A 22 10.56 -3.30 -11.91
CA CYS A 22 11.11 -2.92 -13.22
C CYS A 22 11.73 -1.51 -13.21
N CYS A 23 11.16 -0.61 -12.41
CA CYS A 23 11.45 0.82 -12.43
C CYS A 23 12.35 1.30 -11.29
N ILE A 24 12.69 0.43 -10.34
CA ILE A 24 13.66 0.73 -9.28
C ILE A 24 14.91 -0.11 -9.51
N ASN A 25 16.05 0.55 -9.68
CA ASN A 25 17.34 -0.12 -9.66
C ASN A 25 17.72 -0.50 -8.22
N LYS A 26 17.36 -1.71 -7.82
CA LYS A 26 17.64 -2.25 -6.47
C LYS A 26 19.13 -2.50 -6.21
N THR A 27 20.01 -2.34 -7.22
CA THR A 27 21.48 -2.44 -7.06
C THR A 27 22.13 -1.12 -6.65
N SER A 28 21.45 0.01 -6.88
CA SER A 28 21.89 1.34 -6.46
C SER A 28 21.26 1.69 -5.12
N SER A 29 22.06 1.76 -4.06
CA SER A 29 21.55 2.06 -2.71
C SER A 29 20.94 3.47 -2.61
N SER A 30 21.51 4.44 -3.34
CA SER A 30 20.97 5.81 -3.40
C SER A 30 19.62 5.84 -4.09
N GLU A 31 19.49 5.19 -5.26
CA GLU A 31 18.23 5.14 -6.00
C GLU A 31 17.16 4.35 -5.24
N LEU A 32 17.53 3.23 -4.61
CA LEU A 32 16.63 2.47 -3.76
C LEU A 32 16.11 3.32 -2.60
N SER A 33 17.00 4.06 -1.91
CA SER A 33 16.61 4.95 -0.82
C SER A 33 15.68 6.06 -1.32
N GLU A 34 16.01 6.71 -2.43
CA GLU A 34 15.17 7.75 -3.03
C GLU A 34 13.79 7.19 -3.42
N SER A 35 13.76 6.00 -4.04
CA SER A 35 12.55 5.35 -4.47
C SER A 35 11.65 5.00 -3.28
N ILE A 36 12.19 4.38 -2.23
CA ILE A 36 11.42 4.02 -1.03
C ILE A 36 10.78 5.26 -0.38
N ASN A 37 11.50 6.38 -0.32
CA ASN A 37 10.97 7.64 0.22
C ASN A 37 9.96 8.32 -0.73
N SER A 38 9.95 7.97 -2.02
CA SER A 38 9.10 8.60 -3.04
C SER A 38 7.87 7.75 -3.45
N MET A 39 7.88 6.44 -3.16
CA MET A 39 6.86 5.49 -3.65
C MET A 39 5.44 5.90 -3.31
N TYR A 40 5.19 6.36 -2.07
CA TYR A 40 3.88 6.87 -1.69
C TYR A 40 3.44 8.01 -2.63
N GLN A 41 4.28 9.00 -2.85
CA GLN A 41 3.94 10.13 -3.73
C GLN A 41 3.73 9.67 -5.19
N TRP A 42 4.47 8.68 -5.67
CA TRP A 42 4.26 8.12 -7.00
C TRP A 42 2.91 7.43 -7.13
N TYR A 43 2.50 6.64 -6.13
CA TYR A 43 1.17 6.05 -6.05
C TYR A 43 0.08 7.13 -6.01
N GLY A 44 0.20 8.12 -5.14
CA GLY A 44 -0.77 9.21 -5.00
C GLY A 44 -0.89 10.12 -6.24
N ARG A 45 0.14 10.19 -7.07
CA ARG A 45 0.13 10.97 -8.33
C ARG A 45 -0.22 10.14 -9.57
N SER A 46 -0.39 8.83 -9.42
CA SER A 46 -0.82 7.99 -10.53
C SER A 46 -2.25 8.34 -10.94
N VAL A 47 -2.56 8.22 -12.23
CA VAL A 47 -3.95 8.37 -12.72
C VAL A 47 -4.78 7.16 -12.29
N GLU A 48 -4.20 5.96 -12.40
CA GLU A 48 -4.79 4.70 -11.95
C GLU A 48 -3.72 3.79 -11.35
N CYS A 49 -4.05 3.11 -10.26
CA CYS A 49 -3.28 1.99 -9.74
C CYS A 49 -4.01 0.66 -9.99
N TYR A 50 -3.25 -0.38 -10.33
CA TYR A 50 -3.79 -1.72 -10.57
C TYR A 50 -3.29 -2.69 -9.50
N ALA A 51 -4.22 -3.22 -8.68
CA ALA A 51 -3.94 -4.24 -7.69
C ALA A 51 -4.23 -5.64 -8.27
N TYR A 52 -3.18 -6.34 -8.72
CA TYR A 52 -3.33 -7.69 -9.27
C TYR A 52 -3.34 -8.77 -8.18
N LEU A 53 -4.50 -9.40 -8.01
CA LEU A 53 -4.79 -10.42 -7.02
C LEU A 53 -4.60 -11.82 -7.62
N ALA A 54 -3.35 -12.28 -7.63
CA ALA A 54 -2.96 -13.55 -8.27
C ALA A 54 -3.64 -14.81 -7.71
N ASP A 55 -4.19 -14.72 -6.50
CA ASP A 55 -4.83 -15.80 -5.74
C ASP A 55 -6.36 -15.73 -5.71
N VAL A 56 -6.96 -14.82 -6.48
CA VAL A 56 -8.41 -14.63 -6.54
C VAL A 56 -8.93 -15.05 -7.92
N PRO A 57 -9.72 -16.15 -8.02
CA PRO A 57 -10.34 -16.58 -9.26
C PRO A 57 -11.58 -15.76 -9.61
N PRO A 58 -12.04 -15.78 -10.87
CA PRO A 58 -13.32 -15.19 -11.27
C PRO A 58 -14.51 -15.99 -10.72
N GLY A 59 -15.68 -15.34 -10.72
CA GLY A 59 -16.97 -15.98 -10.42
C GLY A 59 -17.42 -15.93 -8.95
N GLU A 60 -16.65 -15.29 -8.08
CA GLU A 60 -17.04 -15.03 -6.69
C GLU A 60 -17.39 -13.55 -6.48
N ASP A 61 -18.42 -13.28 -5.67
CA ASP A 61 -18.72 -11.93 -5.20
C ASP A 61 -17.70 -11.51 -4.13
N PRO A 62 -16.95 -10.40 -4.32
CA PRO A 62 -16.02 -9.87 -3.31
C PRO A 62 -16.63 -9.67 -1.93
N ARG A 63 -17.92 -9.34 -1.86
CA ARG A 63 -18.65 -9.06 -0.62
C ARG A 63 -19.03 -10.31 0.14
N SER A 64 -19.01 -11.47 -0.51
CA SER A 64 -19.29 -12.74 0.17
C SER A 64 -18.26 -12.97 1.29
N PRO A 65 -18.69 -13.29 2.53
CA PRO A 65 -17.78 -13.45 3.67
C PRO A 65 -16.67 -14.50 3.49
N LYS A 66 -16.87 -15.46 2.57
CA LYS A 66 -15.91 -16.54 2.27
C LYS A 66 -15.20 -16.37 0.93
N SER A 67 -15.33 -15.21 0.28
CA SER A 67 -14.70 -14.99 -1.02
C SER A 67 -13.18 -14.99 -0.92
N LYS A 68 -12.52 -15.46 -1.98
CA LYS A 68 -11.07 -15.40 -2.10
C LYS A 68 -10.52 -13.99 -2.12
N PHE A 69 -11.33 -13.02 -2.53
CA PHE A 69 -10.98 -11.59 -2.44
C PHE A 69 -10.66 -11.22 -0.98
N ARG A 70 -11.54 -11.59 -0.03
CA ARG A 70 -11.37 -11.23 1.39
C ARG A 70 -10.16 -11.89 2.05
N SER A 71 -9.73 -13.05 1.55
CA SER A 71 -8.55 -13.77 2.02
C SER A 71 -7.34 -13.65 1.10
N SER A 72 -7.32 -12.65 0.21
CA SER A 72 -6.19 -12.49 -0.72
C SER A 72 -4.96 -12.05 0.05
N ARG A 73 -3.82 -12.69 -0.25
CA ARG A 73 -2.51 -12.34 0.30
C ARG A 73 -2.09 -10.90 -0.04
N TRP A 74 -2.73 -10.25 -1.02
CA TRP A 74 -2.45 -8.86 -1.32
C TRP A 74 -2.75 -7.95 -0.12
N PHE A 75 -3.79 -8.23 0.67
CA PHE A 75 -4.12 -7.46 1.87
C PHE A 75 -3.16 -7.71 3.05
N GLU A 76 -2.41 -8.80 3.02
CA GLU A 76 -1.46 -9.19 4.06
C GLU A 76 -0.04 -8.67 3.77
N ARG A 77 0.24 -8.08 2.61
CA ARG A 77 1.59 -7.58 2.29
C ARG A 77 1.79 -6.16 2.84
N GLY A 78 2.94 -5.88 3.45
CA GLY A 78 3.22 -4.55 4.02
C GLY A 78 3.18 -3.41 2.99
N TRP A 79 3.91 -3.57 1.88
CA TRP A 79 4.02 -2.55 0.83
C TRP A 79 2.69 -2.20 0.14
N THR A 80 1.73 -3.12 0.11
CA THR A 80 0.43 -2.87 -0.53
C THR A 80 -0.45 -1.93 0.28
N LEU A 81 -0.07 -1.59 1.51
CA LEU A 81 -0.76 -0.55 2.28
C LEU A 81 -0.65 0.80 1.58
N GLN A 82 0.54 1.19 1.14
CA GLN A 82 0.72 2.44 0.39
C GLN A 82 0.05 2.38 -0.99
N GLU A 83 0.11 1.22 -1.65
CA GLU A 83 -0.59 0.97 -2.93
C GLU A 83 -2.12 1.15 -2.80
N LEU A 84 -2.68 0.91 -1.61
CA LEU A 84 -4.11 1.05 -1.33
C LEU A 84 -4.50 2.48 -0.93
N VAL A 85 -3.77 3.03 0.04
CA VAL A 85 -4.11 4.28 0.73
C VAL A 85 -3.74 5.48 -0.11
N SER A 86 -2.60 5.44 -0.82
CA SER A 86 -2.08 6.64 -1.47
C SER A 86 -2.83 7.06 -2.75
N PRO A 87 -3.11 6.17 -3.72
CA PRO A 87 -3.80 6.56 -4.95
C PRO A 87 -5.26 6.93 -4.68
N SER A 88 -5.83 7.85 -5.45
CA SER A 88 -7.29 8.07 -5.46
C SER A 88 -8.02 6.87 -6.07
N GLU A 89 -7.51 6.36 -7.19
CA GLU A 89 -8.10 5.23 -7.93
C GLU A 89 -7.24 3.96 -7.84
N VAL A 90 -7.85 2.88 -7.36
CA VAL A 90 -7.27 1.52 -7.41
C VAL A 90 -8.27 0.58 -8.07
N LYS A 91 -7.86 -0.10 -9.14
CA LYS A 91 -8.63 -1.16 -9.81
C LYS A 91 -8.10 -2.52 -9.37
N PHE A 92 -8.97 -3.34 -8.80
CA PHE A 92 -8.64 -4.71 -8.41
C PHE A 92 -8.78 -5.63 -9.63
N LEU A 93 -7.72 -6.36 -9.95
CA LEU A 93 -7.65 -7.33 -11.03
C LEU A 93 -7.59 -8.74 -10.46
N LEU A 94 -8.38 -9.64 -11.03
CA LEU A 94 -8.37 -11.07 -10.72
C LEU A 94 -7.15 -11.77 -11.30
N ASN A 95 -6.98 -13.05 -10.98
CA ASN A 95 -5.86 -13.84 -11.49
C ASN A 95 -5.84 -13.97 -13.03
N ASP A 96 -7.00 -13.84 -13.67
CA ASP A 96 -7.23 -13.84 -15.12
C ASP A 96 -7.24 -12.43 -15.74
N TRP A 97 -6.88 -11.39 -14.96
CA TRP A 97 -6.75 -9.99 -15.38
C TRP A 97 -8.07 -9.26 -15.66
N ASN A 98 -9.21 -9.87 -15.33
CA ASN A 98 -10.48 -9.16 -15.33
C ASN A 98 -10.58 -8.21 -14.12
N ILE A 99 -11.17 -7.03 -14.35
CA ILE A 99 -11.44 -6.06 -13.29
C ILE A 99 -12.64 -6.55 -12.48
N ILE A 100 -12.47 -6.68 -11.16
CA ILE A 100 -13.57 -7.03 -10.25
C ILE A 100 -14.25 -5.80 -9.63
N GLY A 101 -13.54 -4.68 -9.56
CA GLY A 101 -14.07 -3.40 -9.09
C GLY A 101 -12.99 -2.40 -8.78
N THR A 102 -13.40 -1.16 -8.50
CA THR A 102 -12.51 -0.11 -7.99
C THR A 102 -12.53 -0.07 -6.47
N LYS A 103 -11.56 0.60 -5.84
CA LYS A 103 -11.56 0.93 -4.41
C LYS A 103 -12.84 1.63 -3.99
N HIS A 104 -13.35 2.58 -4.80
CA HIS A 104 -14.63 3.24 -4.54
C HIS A 104 -15.80 2.24 -4.52
N VAL A 105 -15.89 1.36 -5.51
CA VAL A 105 -16.99 0.38 -5.61
C VAL A 105 -16.87 -0.72 -4.56
N LEU A 106 -15.68 -1.05 -4.09
CA LEU A 106 -15.41 -2.12 -3.12
C LEU A 106 -14.95 -1.59 -1.76
N VAL A 107 -15.30 -0.34 -1.42
CA VAL A 107 -14.86 0.29 -0.17
C VAL A 107 -15.32 -0.50 1.04
N ASP A 108 -16.53 -1.04 1.01
CA ASP A 108 -17.13 -1.81 2.10
C ASP A 108 -16.31 -3.08 2.47
N PRO A 109 -16.06 -4.05 1.57
CA PRO A 109 -15.22 -5.19 1.93
C PRO A 109 -13.77 -4.78 2.19
N VAL A 110 -13.22 -3.78 1.49
CA VAL A 110 -11.83 -3.35 1.70
C VAL A 110 -11.64 -2.75 3.10
N SER A 111 -12.57 -1.92 3.56
CA SER A 111 -12.60 -1.34 4.90
C SER A 111 -12.67 -2.43 5.97
N GLU A 112 -13.57 -3.40 5.80
CA GLU A 112 -13.70 -4.53 6.73
C GLU A 112 -12.46 -5.43 6.80
N ILE A 113 -11.81 -5.70 5.66
CA ILE A 113 -10.60 -6.55 5.61
C ILE A 113 -9.43 -5.84 6.29
N THR A 114 -9.24 -4.57 5.97
CA THR A 114 -8.03 -3.81 6.31
C THR A 114 -8.12 -3.07 7.64
N GLY A 115 -9.33 -2.80 8.13
CA GLY A 115 -9.58 -1.92 9.28
C GLY A 115 -9.35 -0.44 8.98
N ILE A 116 -9.18 -0.07 7.72
CA ILE A 116 -9.01 1.31 7.28
C ILE A 116 -10.39 1.89 7.00
N SER A 117 -10.77 2.97 7.67
CA SER A 117 -12.07 3.60 7.47
C SER A 117 -12.27 4.09 6.04
N ASP A 118 -13.52 4.10 5.60
CA ASP A 118 -13.95 4.61 4.30
C ASP A 118 -13.46 6.06 4.10
N GLU A 119 -13.54 6.89 5.14
CA GLU A 119 -13.05 8.29 5.13
C GLU A 119 -11.57 8.40 4.72
N ALA A 120 -10.73 7.41 5.08
CA ALA A 120 -9.32 7.36 4.71
C ALA A 120 -9.12 6.72 3.33
N LEU A 121 -9.89 5.69 2.99
CA LEU A 121 -9.79 5.01 1.68
C LEU A 121 -10.26 5.89 0.53
N LEU A 122 -11.27 6.72 0.77
CA LEU A 122 -11.91 7.61 -0.21
C LEU A 122 -11.35 9.04 -0.18
N HIS A 123 -10.33 9.30 0.66
CA HIS A 123 -9.69 10.61 0.83
C HIS A 123 -10.68 11.71 1.24
N GLU A 124 -11.72 11.36 2.00
CA GLU A 124 -12.66 12.34 2.59
C GLU A 124 -12.01 13.08 3.77
N LYS A 125 -11.08 12.41 4.47
CA LYS A 125 -10.23 12.99 5.50
C LYS A 125 -8.76 12.84 5.16
N SER A 126 -7.98 13.82 5.57
CA SER A 126 -6.52 13.76 5.46
C SER A 126 -5.94 12.79 6.48
N LEU A 127 -4.78 12.19 6.18
CA LEU A 127 -4.14 11.20 7.04
C LEU A 127 -3.74 11.75 8.43
N ASP A 128 -3.50 13.06 8.56
CA ASP A 128 -3.21 13.71 9.83
C ASP A 128 -4.41 13.84 10.77
N GLU A 129 -5.63 13.64 10.27
CA GLU A 129 -6.84 13.56 11.10
C GLU A 129 -6.97 12.20 11.82
N PHE A 130 -6.20 11.21 11.39
CA PHE A 130 -6.14 9.90 12.03
C PHE A 130 -4.96 9.84 13.00
N SER A 131 -5.24 9.32 14.19
CA SER A 131 -4.21 9.15 15.22
C SER A 131 -3.08 8.25 14.72
N VAL A 132 -1.90 8.41 15.32
CA VAL A 132 -0.74 7.56 15.04
C VAL A 132 -1.11 6.09 15.28
N ALA A 133 -1.86 5.77 16.34
CA ALA A 133 -2.32 4.41 16.59
C ALA A 133 -3.19 3.86 15.46
N GLN A 134 -4.15 4.64 14.97
CA GLN A 134 -5.01 4.21 13.86
C GLN A 134 -4.16 3.90 12.63
N ARG A 135 -3.25 4.80 12.25
CA ARG A 135 -2.37 4.62 11.09
C ARG A 135 -1.44 3.41 11.24
N LEU A 136 -0.90 3.17 12.43
CA LEU A 136 -0.08 1.98 12.71
C LEU A 136 -0.92 0.70 12.68
N SER A 137 -2.17 0.75 13.16
CA SER A 137 -3.07 -0.41 13.17
C SER A 137 -3.39 -0.95 11.77
N TRP A 138 -3.39 -0.09 10.75
CA TRP A 138 -3.57 -0.48 9.35
C TRP A 138 -2.48 -1.42 8.82
N ALA A 139 -1.34 -1.46 9.51
CA ALA A 139 -0.21 -2.33 9.21
C ALA A 139 -0.12 -3.57 10.11
N ALA A 140 -0.94 -3.66 11.16
CA ALA A 140 -0.78 -4.66 12.23
C ALA A 140 -0.89 -6.12 11.75
N LYS A 141 -1.72 -6.38 10.73
CA LYS A 141 -1.91 -7.71 10.12
C LYS A 141 -1.06 -7.93 8.87
N ARG A 142 -0.17 -6.98 8.53
CA ARG A 142 0.62 -7.03 7.31
C ARG A 142 2.04 -7.53 7.60
N GLU A 143 2.55 -8.32 6.67
CA GLU A 143 3.87 -8.95 6.73
C GLU A 143 4.77 -8.43 5.62
N THR A 144 6.07 -8.38 5.91
CA THR A 144 7.11 -8.00 4.97
C THR A 144 8.18 -9.08 4.92
N THR A 145 8.79 -9.27 3.74
CA THR A 145 9.87 -10.25 3.56
C THR A 145 11.14 -9.85 4.30
N ARG A 146 11.47 -8.55 4.28
CA ARG A 146 12.57 -7.99 5.06
C ARG A 146 11.99 -7.33 6.33
N VAL A 147 12.68 -7.49 7.44
CA VAL A 147 12.23 -6.96 8.73
C VAL A 147 12.15 -5.43 8.70
N GLU A 148 13.15 -4.78 8.11
CA GLU A 148 13.21 -3.32 7.99
C GLU A 148 12.08 -2.72 7.13
N ASP A 149 11.52 -3.49 6.19
CA ASP A 149 10.42 -3.04 5.35
C ASP A 149 9.14 -2.80 6.16
N ARG A 150 8.99 -3.37 7.37
CA ARG A 150 7.90 -3.04 8.29
C ARG A 150 7.86 -1.54 8.59
N ALA A 151 9.03 -0.90 8.65
CA ALA A 151 9.16 0.53 8.86
C ALA A 151 9.06 1.29 7.53
N TYR A 152 9.80 0.84 6.51
CA TYR A 152 9.91 1.58 5.25
C TYR A 152 8.59 1.62 4.46
N SER A 153 7.76 0.58 4.57
CA SER A 153 6.41 0.57 4.01
C SER A 153 5.42 1.51 4.72
N LEU A 154 5.83 2.23 5.77
CA LEU A 154 4.99 3.22 6.47
C LEU A 154 5.45 4.66 6.29
N LEU A 155 6.59 4.91 5.65
CA LEU A 155 7.15 6.26 5.51
C LEU A 155 6.15 7.26 4.92
N GLY A 156 5.49 6.90 3.83
CA GLY A 156 4.49 7.77 3.21
C GLY A 156 3.21 7.97 4.02
N ILE A 157 2.82 6.99 4.83
CA ILE A 157 1.63 7.08 5.71
C ILE A 157 1.83 8.12 6.82
N PHE A 158 3.08 8.33 7.23
CA PHE A 158 3.47 9.29 8.27
C PHE A 158 4.14 10.54 7.72
N ASP A 159 4.24 10.69 6.39
CA ASP A 159 5.00 11.75 5.73
C ASP A 159 6.42 11.89 6.32
N ILE A 160 7.14 10.77 6.43
CA ILE A 160 8.50 10.70 6.97
C ILE A 160 9.47 10.36 5.84
N ASN A 161 10.58 11.09 5.81
CA ASN A 161 11.74 10.74 5.00
C ASN A 161 12.89 10.34 5.91
N MET A 162 13.49 9.18 5.67
CA MET A 162 14.67 8.72 6.42
C MET A 162 15.57 7.82 5.56
N PRO A 163 16.89 7.78 5.83
CA PRO A 163 17.80 6.88 5.13
C PRO A 163 17.41 5.41 5.31
N THR A 164 17.29 4.70 4.19
CA THR A 164 17.06 3.25 4.17
C THR A 164 18.39 2.51 4.27
N LEU A 165 18.48 1.57 5.20
CA LEU A 165 19.69 0.82 5.50
C LEU A 165 19.43 -0.67 5.30
N CYS A 166 20.24 -1.29 4.43
CA CYS A 166 20.16 -2.72 4.18
C CYS A 166 20.56 -3.51 5.45
N GLY A 167 19.70 -4.42 5.91
CA GLY A 167 19.99 -5.26 7.08
C GLY A 167 19.84 -4.51 8.41
N GLU A 168 19.07 -3.42 8.42
CA GLU A 168 18.80 -2.66 9.64
C GLU A 168 18.00 -3.46 10.67
N GLY A 169 17.11 -4.35 10.20
CA GLY A 169 16.23 -5.16 11.04
C GLY A 169 15.24 -4.30 11.84
N GLU A 170 14.89 -4.75 13.05
CA GLU A 170 13.93 -4.09 13.95
C GLU A 170 14.34 -2.65 14.35
N ARG A 171 15.60 -2.28 14.15
CA ARG A 171 16.05 -0.89 14.39
C ARG A 171 15.36 0.11 13.47
N ALA A 172 14.98 -0.29 12.27
CA ALA A 172 14.29 0.56 11.31
C ALA A 172 12.96 1.05 11.87
N PHE A 173 12.22 0.14 12.53
CA PHE A 173 10.92 0.47 13.13
C PHE A 173 11.05 1.39 14.33
N ARG A 174 12.09 1.21 15.16
CA ARG A 174 12.39 2.14 16.26
C ARG A 174 12.68 3.55 15.74
N ARG A 175 13.50 3.67 14.69
CA ARG A 175 13.78 4.98 14.06
C ARG A 175 12.53 5.61 13.46
N LEU A 176 11.65 4.82 12.85
CA LEU A 176 10.35 5.32 12.40
C LEU A 176 9.55 5.91 13.57
N GLN A 177 9.44 5.20 14.70
CA GLN A 177 8.73 5.70 15.88
C GLN A 177 9.37 6.98 16.44
N GLU A 178 10.71 7.06 16.48
CA GLU A 178 11.42 8.28 16.88
C GLU A 178 11.11 9.46 15.95
N GLU A 179 11.07 9.23 14.62
CA GLU A 179 10.70 10.26 13.65
C GLU A 179 9.22 10.67 13.76
N ILE A 180 8.30 9.73 14.02
CA ILE A 180 6.89 10.04 14.29
C ILE A 180 6.77 10.93 15.54
N LEU A 181 7.41 10.54 16.65
CA LEU A 181 7.39 11.31 17.90
C LEU A 181 7.97 12.73 17.76
N ARG A 182 8.95 12.91 16.88
CA ARG A 182 9.54 14.23 16.60
C ARG A 182 8.59 15.16 15.84
N ARG A 183 7.71 14.62 15.01
CA ARG A 183 6.83 15.39 14.12
C ARG A 183 5.40 15.52 14.64
N VAL A 184 4.90 14.49 15.30
CA VAL A 184 3.50 14.37 15.72
C VAL A 184 3.46 14.20 17.24
N PRO A 185 2.97 15.19 18.01
CA PRO A 185 2.86 15.09 19.46
C PRO A 185 1.64 14.24 19.89
N ASP A 186 1.47 13.06 19.29
CA ASP A 186 0.36 12.14 19.53
C ASP A 186 0.84 10.95 20.38
N GLN A 187 0.32 10.87 21.60
CA GLN A 187 0.66 9.82 22.57
C GLN A 187 0.07 8.45 22.23
N SER A 188 -0.86 8.37 21.27
CA SER A 188 -1.47 7.10 20.83
C SER A 188 -0.44 6.12 20.25
N ILE A 189 0.75 6.58 19.86
CA ILE A 189 1.88 5.71 19.44
C ILE A 189 2.26 4.62 20.45
N PHE A 190 1.83 4.72 21.71
CA PHE A 190 2.04 3.71 22.75
C PHE A 190 0.85 2.74 22.94
N ALA A 191 -0.22 2.89 22.16
CA ALA A 191 -1.51 2.22 22.35
C ALA A 191 -2.03 1.49 21.09
N TRP A 192 -1.13 1.13 20.16
CA TRP A 192 -1.47 0.50 18.88
C TRP A 192 -1.18 -1.00 18.84
#